data_AF-A0A1V5ZVN6-F1
#
_entry.id   AF-A0A1V5ZVN6-F1
#
_cell.length_a   1.000
_cell.length_b   1.000
_cell.length_c   1.000
_cell.angle_alpha   90.00
_cell.angle_beta   90.00
_cell.angle_gamma   90.00
#
_symmetry.space_group_name_H-M   'P 1'
#
loop_
_entity.id
_entity.type
_entity.pdbx_description
1 polymer ?
#
loop_
_entity_poly.entity_id
_entity_poly.type
_entity_poly.pdbx_seq_one_letter_code
_entity_poly.pdbx_strand_id
1 'polypeptide(L)'
;MRGSLETLTERINELKSEKRSIWLEIEYEGSAASGTVRERLAEATEGSEIEILCIKNMRILNSVLTVKESEVSLDNLTPDYVFERVLESPTLDEKSRNMLKHCFEELLKSFAETDINAK
;
A
#
# COMPACT_ATOMS: atom_id res chain seq x y z
N MET A 1 8.31 -9.84 -6.34
CA MET A 1 9.24 -8.91 -7.03
C MET A 1 9.37 -7.65 -6.19
N ARG A 2 10.56 -7.04 -6.07
CA ARG A 2 10.77 -5.91 -5.16
C ARG A 2 11.59 -4.79 -5.80
N GLY A 3 11.38 -3.55 -5.35
CA GLY A 3 12.21 -2.41 -5.75
C GLY A 3 11.48 -1.06 -5.79
N SER A 4 12.12 -0.08 -6.44
CA SER A 4 11.52 1.23 -6.71
C SER A 4 10.50 1.16 -7.85
N LEU A 5 9.72 2.22 -8.03
CA LEU A 5 8.68 2.27 -9.06
C LEU A 5 9.28 2.08 -10.46
N GLU A 6 10.44 2.68 -10.72
CA GLU A 6 11.15 2.58 -12.00
C GLU A 6 11.60 1.15 -12.26
N THR A 7 12.29 0.52 -11.30
CA THR A 7 12.77 -0.87 -11.42
C THR A 7 11.62 -1.85 -11.62
N LEU A 8 10.52 -1.68 -10.88
CA LEU A 8 9.34 -2.54 -11.02
C LEU A 8 8.70 -2.39 -12.41
N THR A 9 8.61 -1.17 -12.93
CA THR A 9 8.03 -0.88 -14.25
C THR A 9 8.87 -1.48 -15.37
N GLU A 10 10.20 -1.31 -15.31
CA GLU A 10 11.13 -1.93 -16.27
C GLU A 10 10.99 -3.45 -16.28
N ARG A 11 10.95 -4.06 -15.10
CA ARG A 11 10.82 -5.52 -14.95
C ARG A 11 9.48 -6.04 -15.46
N ILE A 12 8.39 -5.31 -15.24
CA ILE A 12 7.08 -5.64 -15.82
C ILE A 12 7.15 -5.58 -17.34
N ASN A 13 7.77 -4.55 -17.91
CA ASN A 13 7.92 -4.43 -19.36
C ASN A 13 8.75 -5.58 -19.97
N GLU A 14 9.79 -6.03 -19.29
CA GLU A 14 10.53 -7.25 -19.68
C GLU A 14 9.60 -8.47 -19.70
N LEU A 15 8.81 -8.68 -18.64
CA LEU A 15 7.88 -9.81 -18.54
C LEU A 15 6.75 -9.75 -19.58
N LYS A 16 6.30 -8.56 -19.99
CA LYS A 16 5.31 -8.41 -21.08
C LYS A 16 5.79 -9.03 -22.38
N SER A 17 7.11 -9.02 -22.64
CA SER A 17 7.68 -9.59 -23.85
C SER A 17 7.51 -11.12 -23.93
N GLU A 18 7.33 -11.79 -22.78
CA GLU A 18 7.19 -13.24 -22.69
C GLU A 18 5.80 -13.75 -23.08
N LYS A 19 4.79 -12.86 -23.17
CA LYS A 19 3.38 -13.17 -23.54
C LYS A 19 2.82 -14.40 -22.80
N ARG A 20 3.03 -14.43 -21.48
CA ARG A 20 2.51 -15.47 -20.59
C ARG A 20 1.63 -14.83 -19.53
N SER A 21 0.67 -15.59 -19.04
CA SER A 21 -0.07 -15.22 -17.84
C SER A 21 0.84 -15.34 -16.63
N ILE A 22 1.06 -14.24 -15.92
CA ILE A 22 1.98 -14.15 -14.79
C ILE A 22 1.28 -13.41 -13.65
N TRP A 23 1.29 -14.01 -12.47
CA TRP A 23 0.81 -13.36 -11.26
C TRP A 23 1.98 -12.78 -10.48
N LEU A 24 1.87 -11.49 -10.12
CA LEU A 24 2.92 -10.76 -9.46
C LEU A 24 2.50 -10.33 -8.06
N GLU A 25 3.34 -10.68 -7.09
CA GLU A 25 3.42 -10.00 -5.81
C GLU A 25 4.54 -8.95 -5.86
N ILE A 26 4.22 -7.72 -5.45
CA ILE A 26 5.14 -6.59 -5.49
C ILE A 26 5.45 -6.12 -4.07
N GLU A 27 6.73 -5.98 -3.75
CA GLU A 27 7.25 -5.34 -2.54
C GLU A 27 7.84 -3.98 -2.93
N TYR A 28 7.10 -2.92 -2.64
CA TYR A 28 7.49 -1.56 -2.99
C TYR A 28 8.40 -0.97 -1.91
N GLU A 29 9.58 -0.51 -2.34
CA GLU A 29 10.61 0.03 -1.46
C GLU A 29 10.86 1.54 -1.66
N GLY A 30 10.13 2.18 -2.58
CA GLY A 30 10.29 3.60 -2.88
C GLY A 30 9.50 4.55 -1.95
N SER A 31 9.51 5.83 -2.29
CA SER A 31 8.86 6.90 -1.51
C SER A 31 7.69 7.59 -2.22
N ALA A 32 7.27 7.11 -3.39
CA ALA A 32 6.12 7.66 -4.10
C ALA A 32 4.81 7.34 -3.36
N ALA A 33 3.79 8.17 -3.58
CA ALA A 33 2.48 7.98 -2.99
C ALA A 33 1.83 6.67 -3.49
N SER A 34 1.14 5.95 -2.60
CA SER A 34 0.51 4.66 -2.92
C SER A 34 -0.45 4.73 -4.12
N GLY A 35 -1.16 5.85 -4.30
CA GLY A 35 -2.03 6.09 -5.46
C GLY A 35 -1.23 6.09 -6.78
N THR A 36 -0.15 6.88 -6.84
CA THR A 36 0.76 6.95 -7.99
C THR A 36 1.41 5.61 -8.30
N VAL A 37 1.81 4.86 -7.27
CA VAL A 37 2.41 3.52 -7.45
C VAL A 37 1.40 2.57 -8.10
N ARG A 38 0.15 2.56 -7.62
CA ARG A 38 -0.89 1.68 -8.16
C ARG A 38 -1.23 2.03 -9.60
N GLU A 39 -1.39 3.32 -9.90
CA GLU A 39 -1.68 3.83 -11.24
C GLU A 39 -0.58 3.45 -12.24
N ARG A 40 0.68 3.76 -11.92
CA ARG A 40 1.83 3.46 -12.79
C ARG A 40 2.04 1.96 -13.02
N LEU A 41 1.84 1.13 -12.00
CA LEU A 41 1.95 -0.31 -12.17
C LEU A 41 0.79 -0.88 -12.99
N ALA A 42 -0.42 -0.33 -12.84
CA ALA A 42 -1.57 -0.71 -13.67
C ALA A 42 -1.32 -0.35 -15.15
N GLU A 43 -0.86 0.86 -15.44
CA GLU A 43 -0.43 1.29 -16.79
C GLU A 43 0.66 0.36 -17.35
N ALA A 44 1.65 -0.01 -16.52
CA ALA A 44 2.71 -0.92 -16.93
C ALA A 44 2.16 -2.31 -17.32
N THR A 45 1.17 -2.83 -16.59
CA THR A 45 0.54 -4.13 -16.90
C THR A 45 -0.52 -4.08 -18.00
N GLU A 46 -0.95 -2.89 -18.42
CA GLU A 46 -2.02 -2.73 -19.40
C GLU A 46 -1.68 -3.42 -20.74
N GLY A 47 -2.64 -4.18 -21.29
CA GLY A 47 -2.43 -4.93 -22.53
C GLY A 47 -1.55 -6.18 -22.39
N SER A 48 -1.34 -6.68 -21.17
CA SER A 48 -0.66 -7.97 -20.92
C SER A 48 -1.51 -8.90 -20.07
N GLU A 49 -1.15 -10.20 -20.05
CA GLU A 49 -1.79 -11.19 -19.17
C GLU A 49 -1.15 -11.23 -17.77
N ILE A 50 -0.47 -10.14 -17.39
CA ILE A 50 0.15 -9.99 -16.08
C ILE A 50 -0.87 -9.41 -15.11
N GLU A 51 -1.05 -10.06 -13.96
CA GLU A 51 -1.96 -9.62 -12.92
C GLU A 51 -1.20 -9.36 -11.61
N ILE A 52 -1.41 -8.19 -11.02
CA ILE A 52 -0.79 -7.83 -9.74
C ILE A 52 -1.75 -8.21 -8.62
N LEU A 53 -1.40 -9.24 -7.86
CA LEU A 53 -2.24 -9.75 -6.77
C LEU A 53 -2.13 -8.88 -5.50
N CYS A 54 -0.93 -8.38 -5.21
CA CYS A 54 -0.67 -7.61 -4.00
C CYS A 54 0.51 -6.65 -4.20
N ILE A 55 0.39 -5.45 -3.61
CA ILE A 55 1.47 -4.47 -3.52
C ILE A 55 1.70 -4.20 -2.03
N LYS A 56 2.80 -4.73 -1.49
CA LYS A 56 3.22 -4.55 -0.11
C LYS A 56 4.12 -3.32 -0.02
N ASN A 57 3.73 -2.31 0.75
CA ASN A 57 4.56 -1.12 0.97
C ASN A 57 5.55 -1.38 2.12
N MET A 58 6.79 -1.74 1.77
CA MET A 58 7.82 -2.07 2.74
C MET A 58 8.35 -0.85 3.50
N ARG A 59 8.15 0.38 3.02
CA ARG A 59 8.55 1.58 3.77
C ARG A 59 7.70 1.76 5.02
N ILE A 60 6.38 1.63 4.91
CA ILE A 60 5.47 1.75 6.05
C ILE A 60 5.78 0.64 7.05
N LEU A 61 5.89 -0.60 6.57
CA LEU A 61 6.23 -1.75 7.41
C LEU A 61 7.60 -1.58 8.08
N ASN A 62 8.64 -1.18 7.35
CA ASN A 62 9.96 -0.94 7.93
C ASN A 62 9.96 0.24 8.91
N SER A 63 9.21 1.32 8.66
CA SER A 63 9.10 2.43 9.63
C SER A 63 8.43 2.01 10.94
N VAL A 64 7.44 1.11 10.85
CA VAL A 64 6.79 0.49 12.02
C VAL A 64 7.72 -0.48 12.74
N LEU A 65 8.54 -1.23 11.99
CA LEU A 65 9.49 -2.20 12.53
C LEU A 65 10.74 -1.55 13.15
N THR A 66 11.24 -0.45 12.57
CA THR A 66 12.50 0.21 12.99
C THR A 66 12.33 1.00 14.29
N VAL A 67 11.12 1.44 14.64
CA VAL A 67 10.85 2.13 15.91
C VAL A 67 10.89 1.15 17.11
N LYS A 68 11.15 -0.14 16.88
CA LYS A 68 10.82 -1.19 17.85
C LYS A 68 11.92 -2.20 18.12
N GLU A 69 12.94 -1.73 18.84
CA GLU A 69 13.59 -2.55 19.87
C GLU A 69 12.74 -2.66 21.17
N SER A 70 11.55 -2.04 21.24
CA SER A 70 10.67 -2.14 22.41
C SER A 70 9.17 -2.29 22.02
N GLU A 71 8.62 -3.49 22.25
CA GLU A 71 7.20 -3.77 22.65
C GLU A 71 6.00 -3.57 21.69
N VAL A 72 5.90 -4.24 20.54
CA VAL A 72 4.63 -4.40 19.77
C VAL A 72 4.81 -5.66 18.89
N SER A 73 4.26 -6.80 19.30
CA SER A 73 4.26 -7.97 18.40
C SER A 73 3.49 -7.62 17.12
N LEU A 74 3.82 -8.26 16.00
CA LEU A 74 3.02 -8.14 14.76
C LEU A 74 1.53 -8.44 15.01
N ASP A 75 1.23 -9.26 16.02
CA ASP A 75 -0.11 -9.58 16.51
C ASP A 75 -0.89 -8.38 17.07
N ASN A 76 -0.22 -7.30 17.46
CA ASN A 76 -0.84 -6.10 18.03
C ASN A 76 -0.94 -4.93 17.03
N LEU A 77 -0.69 -5.18 15.74
CA LEU A 77 -0.74 -4.16 14.71
C LEU A 77 -2.19 -3.92 14.28
N THR A 78 -2.85 -2.92 14.87
CA THR A 78 -4.20 -2.52 14.46
C THR A 78 -4.16 -1.54 13.27
N PRO A 79 -5.21 -1.52 12.42
CA PRO A 79 -5.33 -0.52 11.34
C PRO A 79 -5.18 0.92 11.83
N ASP A 80 -5.78 1.26 12.98
CA ASP A 80 -5.63 2.58 13.63
C ASP A 80 -4.18 2.92 13.96
N TYR A 81 -3.43 1.98 14.54
CA TYR A 81 -2.02 2.21 14.90
C TYR A 81 -1.15 2.50 13.67
N VAL A 82 -1.38 1.76 12.58
CA VAL A 82 -0.68 2.01 11.32
C VAL A 82 -1.09 3.35 10.72
N PHE A 83 -2.37 3.69 10.81
CA PHE A 83 -2.90 4.93 10.26
C PHE A 83 -2.35 6.17 11.00
N GLU A 84 -2.33 6.16 12.33
CA GLU A 84 -1.73 7.24 13.13
C GLU A 84 -0.27 7.50 12.73
N ARG A 85 0.50 6.44 12.48
CA ARG A 85 1.91 6.55 12.05
C ARG A 85 2.06 7.17 10.67
N VAL A 86 1.15 6.86 9.76
CA VAL A 86 1.13 7.50 8.44
C VAL A 86 0.87 9.00 8.57
N LEU A 87 0.01 9.42 9.51
CA LEU A 87 -0.30 10.83 9.76
C LEU A 87 0.85 11.63 10.39
N GLU A 88 1.77 10.95 11.08
CA GLU A 88 3.00 11.54 11.64
C GLU A 88 4.05 11.83 10.55
N SER A 89 3.84 11.40 9.31
CA SER A 89 4.76 11.70 8.22
C SER A 89 4.92 13.22 8.00
N PRO A 90 6.15 13.75 7.95
CA PRO A 90 6.41 15.18 7.75
C PRO A 90 5.98 15.69 6.37
N THR A 91 5.60 14.78 5.47
CA THR A 91 5.11 15.10 4.13
C THR A 91 3.64 15.52 4.10
N LEU A 92 2.91 15.43 5.22
CA LEU A 92 1.49 15.75 5.31
C LEU A 92 1.28 17.08 6.05
N ASP A 93 0.61 18.02 5.40
CA ASP A 93 0.13 19.24 6.03
C ASP A 93 -1.07 18.98 6.95
N GLU A 94 -1.34 19.90 7.87
CA GLU A 94 -2.38 19.75 8.89
C GLU A 94 -3.79 19.60 8.29
N LYS A 95 -4.06 20.26 7.16
CA LYS A 95 -5.37 20.16 6.47
C LYS A 95 -5.54 18.79 5.86
N SER A 96 -4.53 18.27 5.17
CA SER A 96 -4.52 16.90 4.63
C SER A 96 -4.64 15.87 5.75
N ARG A 97 -3.97 16.08 6.88
CA ARG A 97 -4.03 15.19 8.05
C ARG A 97 -5.45 15.09 8.61
N ASN A 98 -6.12 16.22 8.81
CA ASN A 98 -7.50 16.25 9.32
C ASN A 98 -8.51 15.65 8.35
N MET A 99 -8.34 15.92 7.05
CA MET A 99 -9.19 15.32 6.01
C MET A 99 -9.03 13.79 5.96
N LEU A 100 -7.80 13.29 6.04
CA LEU A 100 -7.53 11.85 6.03
C LEU A 100 -8.15 11.17 7.25
N LYS A 101 -8.03 11.77 8.45
CA LYS A 101 -8.68 11.26 9.68
C LYS A 101 -10.19 11.12 9.50
N HIS A 102 -10.84 12.18 9.02
CA HIS A 102 -12.29 12.15 8.82
C HIS A 102 -12.72 11.07 7.81
N CYS A 103 -12.02 10.94 6.68
CA CYS A 103 -12.31 9.88 5.71
C CYS A 103 -12.09 8.47 6.29
N PHE A 104 -11.06 8.28 7.11
CA PHE A 104 -10.78 6.99 7.74
C PHE A 104 -11.85 6.60 8.77
N GLU A 105 -12.28 7.54 9.61
CA GLU A 105 -13.38 7.33 10.57
C GLU A 105 -14.69 6.98 9.86
N GLU A 106 -15.02 7.67 8.77
CA GLU A 106 -16.23 7.39 7.99
C GLU A 106 -16.17 6.02 7.29
N LEU A 107 -15.00 5.64 6.77
CA LEU A 107 -14.79 4.30 6.20
C LEU A 107 -14.93 3.22 7.27
N LEU A 108 -14.31 3.38 8.45
CA LEU A 108 -14.43 2.42 9.55
C LEU A 108 -15.88 2.23 10.01
N LYS A 109 -16.65 3.33 10.11
CA LYS A 109 -18.10 3.25 10.38
C LYS A 109 -18.84 2.49 9.29
N SER A 110 -18.56 2.80 8.02
CA SER A 110 -19.18 2.11 6.88
C SER A 110 -18.89 0.61 6.88
N PHE A 111 -17.66 0.20 7.22
CA PHE A 111 -17.31 -1.21 7.37
C PHE A 111 -18.06 -1.86 8.54
N ALA A 112 -18.11 -1.20 9.71
CA ALA A 112 -18.86 -1.69 10.86
C ALA A 112 -20.36 -1.80 10.61
N GLU A 113 -20.94 -0.88 9.83
CA GLU A 113 -22.35 -0.90 9.41
C GLU A 113 -22.66 -1.96 8.34
N THR A 114 -21.66 -2.37 7.56
CA THR A 114 -21.80 -3.44 6.56
C THR A 114 -21.69 -4.83 7.21
N ASP A 115 -20.86 -4.98 8.23
CA ASP A 115 -20.72 -6.24 9.00
C ASP A 115 -21.99 -6.56 9.83
N ILE A 116 -22.72 -5.56 10.33
CA ILE A 116 -24.00 -5.76 11.03
C ILE A 116 -25.18 -6.08 10.09
N ASN A 117 -25.05 -5.87 8.78
CA ASN A 117 -26.07 -6.18 7.77
C ASN A 117 -25.79 -7.47 6.98
N ALA A 118 -24.71 -8.18 7.29
CA ALA A 118 -24.53 -9.56 6.87
C ALA A 118 -25.29 -10.49 7.83
N LYS A 119 -26.62 -10.50 7.74
CA LYS A 119 -27.47 -11.48 8.44
C LYS A 119 -28.43 -12.17 7.48
#